data_AF-A0A1U7JH66-F1
#
_entry.id   AF-A0A1U7JH66-F1
#
_cell.length_a   1.000
_cell.length_b   1.000
_cell.length_c   1.000
_cell.angle_alpha   90.00
_cell.angle_beta   90.00
_cell.angle_gamma   90.00
#
_symmetry.space_group_name_H-M   'P 1'
#
loop_
_entity.id
_entity.type
_entity.pdbx_description
1 polymer ?
#
loop_
_entity_poly.entity_id
_entity_poly.type
_entity_poly.pdbx_seq_one_letter_code
_entity_poly.pdbx_strand_id
1 'polypeptide(L)'
;MGRLEAAAIAVGIFGAGLFAPMVAQALSQVQGVPEPSFEQVLAEEDLPASGAGFEISPPISRSGTLLFYHLKTPQGTFPVRGTAQMRKRLAEVQALQQLNRTDWTALAGDGAVEAVKKPLTFLGDLVRRPGTTLSESAERVGEMFDGTVNTLAGKNPPPMGPTRAGESPSETLAAAVVGRDQARREIAVQIGVDPYTTFTPLSDKLDEAAWAYASSNRVVRLASLFIPGSAGVAVTGIVTSADFRKMLVESPAVLNERMRKALEGLEVRDATIRSFLAQSALTPAEKLVLVGAMQQLGPLPGIEDQVALVATADAPSGANYMVLALLMAVDYHQHVAAITALEVVQGVPVGQTASGALVVFIAGDRVGWELRERAALLELQSELDARKPPEPVEYRVYGLANGALHEALWDRNGFIRERAPVSASLSMSSE
;
A
#
# COMPACT_ATOMS: atom_id res chain seq x y z
N MET A 1 -5.68 -40.70 38.07
CA MET A 1 -5.95 -39.28 38.39
C MET A 1 -4.64 -38.65 38.81
N GLY A 2 -4.05 -37.80 37.95
CA GLY A 2 -2.82 -37.04 38.24
C GLY A 2 -3.15 -35.54 38.27
N ARG A 3 -2.77 -34.87 39.36
CA ARG A 3 -1.67 -33.88 39.44
C ARG A 3 -1.98 -32.53 38.76
N LEU A 4 -2.14 -31.46 39.54
CA LEU A 4 -1.07 -30.51 39.88
C LEU A 4 -1.58 -29.35 40.75
N GLU A 5 -0.90 -29.17 41.88
CA GLU A 5 -1.04 -28.06 42.82
C GLU A 5 -0.19 -26.85 42.41
N ALA A 6 -0.61 -25.69 42.89
CA ALA A 6 0.10 -24.42 42.85
C ALA A 6 1.26 -24.39 43.86
N ALA A 7 2.35 -23.72 43.51
CA ALA A 7 3.38 -23.31 44.46
C ALA A 7 3.80 -21.86 44.19
N ALA A 8 3.55 -21.01 45.19
CA ALA A 8 4.13 -19.69 45.32
C ALA A 8 5.50 -19.81 45.99
N ILE A 9 6.50 -19.04 45.54
CA ILE A 9 7.72 -18.78 46.30
C ILE A 9 7.92 -17.26 46.37
N ALA A 10 8.04 -16.81 47.62
CA ALA A 10 8.27 -15.45 48.06
C ALA A 10 9.71 -14.98 47.77
N VAL A 11 9.86 -13.71 47.39
CA VAL A 11 11.14 -12.98 47.50
C VAL A 11 10.99 -11.94 48.60
N GLY A 12 11.89 -12.04 49.58
CA GLY A 12 11.87 -11.31 50.83
C GLY A 12 12.14 -9.82 50.69
N ILE A 13 11.46 -9.09 51.56
CA ILE A 13 11.62 -7.66 51.82
C ILE A 13 12.82 -7.46 52.75
N PHE A 14 13.83 -6.73 52.28
CA PHE A 14 14.80 -6.04 53.14
C PHE A 14 15.06 -4.64 52.57
N GLY A 15 14.85 -3.61 53.38
CA GLY A 15 15.36 -2.25 53.13
C GLY A 15 14.38 -1.25 52.51
N ALA A 16 13.28 -0.94 53.20
CA ALA A 16 12.58 0.33 52.99
C ALA A 16 13.41 1.46 53.60
N GLY A 17 13.92 2.38 52.77
CA GLY A 17 14.64 3.55 53.27
C GLY A 17 15.07 4.52 52.18
N LEU A 18 14.20 5.46 51.85
CA LEU A 18 14.53 6.81 51.34
C LEU A 18 14.92 7.03 49.86
N PHE A 19 14.68 6.12 48.92
CA PHE A 19 14.82 6.42 47.48
C PHE A 19 13.62 6.08 46.57
N ALA A 20 12.51 5.60 47.14
CA ALA A 20 11.34 5.17 46.36
C ALA A 20 10.63 6.27 45.54
N PRO A 21 10.45 7.53 46.02
CA PRO A 21 9.79 8.54 45.19
C PRO A 21 10.69 9.02 44.04
N MET A 22 12.02 8.87 44.15
CA MET A 22 12.96 9.32 43.13
C MET A 22 13.05 8.36 41.95
N VAL A 23 12.84 7.05 42.15
CA VAL A 23 12.75 6.07 41.05
C VAL A 23 11.43 6.17 40.30
N ALA A 24 10.32 6.45 41.00
CA ALA A 24 9.02 6.72 40.36
C ALA A 24 9.00 8.06 39.62
N GLN A 25 9.69 9.10 40.12
CA GLN A 25 9.91 10.34 39.39
C GLN A 25 10.92 10.18 38.23
N ALA A 26 11.91 9.30 38.33
CA ALA A 26 12.83 9.00 37.23
C ALA A 26 12.15 8.24 36.07
N LEU A 27 11.18 7.36 36.36
CA LEU A 27 10.40 6.65 35.34
C LEU A 27 9.30 7.52 34.70
N SER A 28 8.87 8.60 35.35
CA SER A 28 7.96 9.61 34.77
C SER A 28 8.70 10.78 34.11
N GLN A 29 10.02 10.85 34.25
CA GLN A 29 10.94 11.74 33.54
C GLN A 29 11.66 11.02 32.39
N VAL A 30 11.07 9.96 31.82
CA VAL A 30 11.36 9.63 30.42
C VAL A 30 10.83 10.83 29.65
N GLN A 31 11.70 11.80 29.37
CA GLN A 31 11.46 12.83 28.38
C GLN A 31 10.96 12.08 27.14
N GLY A 32 9.65 12.09 26.92
CA GLY A 32 9.08 11.57 25.69
C GLY A 32 9.81 12.30 24.58
N VAL A 33 10.33 11.54 23.61
CA VAL A 33 10.93 12.18 22.43
C VAL A 33 9.89 13.17 21.91
N PRO A 34 10.22 14.47 21.78
CA PRO A 34 9.23 15.49 21.48
C PRO A 34 8.41 15.04 20.27
N GLU A 35 7.08 15.13 20.38
CA GLU A 35 6.23 14.88 19.22
C GLU A 35 6.68 15.82 18.10
N PRO A 36 6.80 15.31 16.87
CA PRO A 36 7.33 16.10 15.78
C PRO A 36 6.37 17.27 15.51
N SER A 37 6.91 18.45 15.23
CA SER A 37 6.06 19.60 14.98
C SER A 37 5.23 19.36 13.70
N PHE A 38 3.97 19.81 13.71
CA PHE A 38 3.04 19.59 12.60
C PHE A 38 3.62 20.04 11.25
N GLU A 39 4.16 21.25 11.20
CA GLU A 39 4.75 21.83 9.97
C GLU A 39 6.00 21.07 9.52
N GLN A 40 6.85 20.65 10.47
CA GLN A 40 8.04 19.87 10.16
C GLN A 40 7.68 18.51 9.55
N VAL A 41 6.70 17.79 10.12
CA VAL A 41 6.27 16.51 9.56
C VAL A 41 5.75 16.69 8.14
N LEU A 42 4.91 17.69 7.89
CA LEU A 42 4.37 17.92 6.54
C LEU A 42 5.48 18.24 5.53
N ALA A 43 6.49 19.01 5.93
CA ALA A 43 7.64 19.31 5.08
C ALA A 43 8.53 18.07 4.83
N GLU A 44 8.85 17.31 5.87
CA GLU A 44 9.65 16.09 5.77
C GLU A 44 8.96 15.04 4.90
N GLU A 45 7.65 14.86 5.09
CA GLU A 45 6.85 13.90 4.35
C GLU A 45 6.38 14.43 2.99
N ASP A 46 6.72 15.65 2.58
CA ASP A 46 6.21 16.25 1.34
C ASP A 46 4.68 16.07 1.20
N LEU A 47 3.96 16.48 2.25
CA LEU A 47 2.50 16.44 2.34
C LEU A 47 1.95 17.87 2.38
N PRO A 48 0.93 18.19 1.56
CA PRO A 48 0.27 19.47 1.66
C PRO A 48 -0.59 19.54 2.93
N ALA A 49 -0.55 20.67 3.63
CA ALA A 49 -1.41 20.89 4.80
C ALA A 49 -2.92 20.90 4.44
N SER A 50 -3.25 21.34 3.23
CA SER A 50 -4.62 21.38 2.71
C SER A 50 -4.65 21.36 1.18
N GLY A 51 -5.83 21.08 0.61
CA GLY A 51 -6.04 21.07 -0.83
C GLY A 51 -7.51 20.97 -1.19
N ALA A 52 -7.80 20.71 -2.46
CA ALA A 52 -9.18 20.60 -2.93
C ALA A 52 -9.92 19.44 -2.23
N GLY A 53 -10.85 19.77 -1.34
CA GLY A 53 -11.68 18.80 -0.63
C GLY A 53 -11.03 18.21 0.63
N PHE A 54 -9.87 18.70 1.08
CA PHE A 54 -9.27 18.23 2.33
C PHE A 54 -8.42 19.26 3.09
N GLU A 55 -8.23 18.97 4.37
CA GLU A 55 -7.31 19.63 5.30
C GLU A 55 -6.69 18.57 6.22
N ILE A 56 -5.39 18.63 6.50
CA ILE A 56 -4.74 17.81 7.53
C ILE A 56 -4.77 18.62 8.83
N SER A 57 -5.39 18.08 9.88
CA SER A 57 -5.51 18.77 11.15
C SER A 57 -4.35 18.45 12.10
N PRO A 58 -3.80 19.44 12.84
CA PRO A 58 -2.89 19.17 13.95
C PRO A 58 -3.64 18.60 15.17
N PRO A 59 -2.96 17.87 16.07
CA PRO A 59 -1.56 17.43 15.97
C PRO A 59 -1.41 16.19 15.08
N ILE A 60 -0.19 16.02 14.55
CA ILE A 60 0.27 14.71 14.07
C ILE A 60 1.01 14.07 15.24
N SER A 61 0.64 12.85 15.58
CA SER A 61 1.30 12.08 16.64
C SER A 61 2.04 10.87 16.07
N ARG A 62 2.95 10.31 16.85
CA ARG A 62 3.63 9.05 16.53
C ARG A 62 3.10 7.90 17.38
N SER A 63 2.95 6.73 16.77
CA SER A 63 2.60 5.49 17.46
C SER A 63 3.43 4.33 16.90
N GLY A 64 4.45 3.90 17.66
CA GLY A 64 5.48 3.00 17.15
C GLY A 64 6.25 3.67 16.01
N THR A 65 6.33 2.98 14.87
CA THR A 65 7.03 3.47 13.67
C THR A 65 6.17 4.35 12.76
N LEU A 66 4.89 4.49 13.06
CA LEU A 66 3.91 5.13 12.16
C LEU A 66 3.48 6.50 12.70
N LEU A 67 3.28 7.43 11.76
CA LEU A 67 2.64 8.71 12.03
C LEU A 67 1.12 8.56 12.00
N PHE A 68 0.43 9.37 12.78
CA PHE A 68 -1.03 9.38 12.87
C PHE A 68 -1.57 10.76 12.52
N TYR A 69 -2.33 10.80 11.43
CA TYR A 69 -2.90 12.01 10.85
C TYR A 69 -4.41 12.08 11.09
N HIS A 70 -4.94 13.30 11.03
CA HIS A 70 -6.37 13.56 10.98
C HIS A 70 -6.72 14.23 9.66
N LEU A 71 -7.31 13.48 8.74
CA LEU A 71 -7.76 13.96 7.44
C LEU A 71 -9.19 14.50 7.54
N LYS A 72 -9.34 15.82 7.45
CA LYS A 72 -10.63 16.49 7.44
C LYS A 72 -11.09 16.68 6.00
N THR A 73 -12.34 16.34 5.74
CA THR A 73 -13.02 16.48 4.44
C THR A 73 -14.44 17.03 4.67
N PRO A 74 -15.17 17.45 3.62
CA PRO A 74 -16.58 17.81 3.77
C PRO A 74 -17.46 16.69 4.36
N GLN A 75 -17.06 15.43 4.20
CA GLN A 75 -17.80 14.26 4.69
C GLN A 75 -17.46 13.90 6.15
N GLY A 76 -16.45 14.55 6.75
CA GLY A 76 -16.04 14.31 8.12
C GLY A 76 -14.52 14.27 8.30
N THR A 77 -14.10 13.96 9.51
CA THR A 77 -12.68 13.80 9.88
C THR A 77 -12.35 12.32 10.04
N PHE A 78 -11.31 11.88 9.36
CA PHE A 78 -10.89 10.49 9.29
C PHE A 78 -9.50 10.34 9.93
N PRO A 79 -9.32 9.45 10.92
CA PRO A 79 -7.99 9.08 11.39
C PRO A 79 -7.26 8.29 10.31
N VAL A 80 -6.00 8.64 10.05
CA VAL A 80 -5.18 7.95 9.04
C VAL A 80 -3.85 7.57 9.67
N ARG A 81 -3.56 6.27 9.69
CA ARG A 81 -2.33 5.71 10.27
C ARG A 81 -1.33 5.41 9.17
N GLY A 82 -0.21 6.12 9.18
CA GLY A 82 0.91 5.97 8.24
C GLY A 82 0.90 7.00 7.12
N THR A 83 2.06 7.54 6.75
CA THR A 83 2.23 8.45 5.59
C THR A 83 1.75 7.79 4.31
N ALA A 84 2.12 6.52 4.12
CA ALA A 84 1.68 5.62 3.07
C ALA A 84 0.16 5.66 2.83
N GLN A 85 -0.61 5.47 3.91
CA GLN A 85 -2.07 5.54 3.88
C GLN A 85 -2.56 6.96 3.68
N MET A 86 -1.90 7.96 4.27
CA MET A 86 -2.27 9.36 4.07
C MET A 86 -2.25 9.74 2.59
N ARG A 87 -1.18 9.38 1.85
CA ARG A 87 -1.11 9.61 0.40
C ARG A 87 -2.21 8.88 -0.38
N LYS A 88 -2.53 7.63 -0.02
CA LYS A 88 -3.66 6.89 -0.58
C LYS A 88 -4.97 7.67 -0.40
N ARG A 89 -5.25 8.14 0.82
CA ARG A 89 -6.49 8.90 1.12
C ARG A 89 -6.54 10.23 0.36
N LEU A 90 -5.41 10.92 0.20
CA LEU A 90 -5.37 12.15 -0.60
C LEU A 90 -5.70 11.90 -2.09
N ALA A 91 -5.19 10.82 -2.67
CA ALA A 91 -5.55 10.41 -4.05
C ALA A 91 -7.05 10.06 -4.14
N GLU A 92 -7.60 9.36 -3.15
CA GLU A 92 -9.01 9.01 -3.08
C GLU A 92 -9.92 10.23 -2.94
N VAL A 93 -9.52 11.25 -2.17
CA VAL A 93 -10.25 12.53 -2.08
C VAL A 93 -10.26 13.23 -3.45
N GLN A 94 -9.13 13.23 -4.17
CA GLN A 94 -9.08 13.82 -5.51
C GLN A 94 -10.00 13.07 -6.50
N ALA A 95 -10.03 11.74 -6.45
CA ALA A 95 -10.94 10.92 -7.25
C ALA A 95 -12.40 11.18 -6.91
N LEU A 96 -12.74 11.35 -5.63
CA LEU A 96 -14.08 11.73 -5.19
C LEU A 96 -14.50 13.08 -5.77
N GLN A 97 -13.60 14.07 -5.83
CA GLN A 97 -13.89 15.36 -6.48
C GLN A 97 -14.16 15.20 -7.98
N GLN A 98 -13.48 14.28 -8.67
CA GLN A 98 -13.75 13.98 -10.09
C GLN A 98 -15.12 13.34 -10.28
N LEU A 99 -15.48 12.37 -9.44
CA LEU A 99 -16.79 11.72 -9.49
C LEU A 99 -17.94 12.70 -9.18
N ASN A 100 -17.75 13.62 -8.24
CA ASN A 100 -18.75 14.63 -7.88
C ASN A 100 -19.03 15.66 -8.98
N ARG A 101 -18.08 15.87 -9.90
CA ARG A 101 -18.27 16.77 -11.06
C ARG A 101 -18.98 16.09 -12.21
N THR A 102 -19.13 14.76 -12.18
CA THR A 102 -19.81 14.00 -13.22
C THR A 102 -21.29 13.91 -12.87
N ASP A 103 -22.15 14.37 -13.78
CA ASP A 103 -23.59 14.28 -13.62
C ASP A 103 -24.09 12.87 -13.98
N TRP A 104 -23.99 11.95 -13.02
CA TRP A 104 -24.36 10.55 -13.18
C TRP A 104 -25.86 10.33 -13.37
N THR A 105 -26.70 11.25 -12.88
CA THR A 105 -28.16 11.16 -13.02
C THR A 105 -28.62 11.62 -14.40
N ALA A 106 -27.96 12.59 -15.01
CA ALA A 106 -28.17 12.94 -16.42
C ALA A 106 -27.78 11.79 -17.38
N LEU A 107 -26.80 10.96 -17.01
CA LEU A 107 -26.38 9.80 -17.79
C LEU A 107 -27.37 8.61 -17.73
N ALA A 108 -28.19 8.53 -16.68
CA ALA A 108 -29.20 7.49 -16.47
C ALA A 108 -30.49 7.69 -17.30
N GLY A 109 -30.66 8.81 -17.99
CA GLY A 109 -31.83 9.10 -18.83
C GLY A 109 -31.62 8.78 -20.32
N ASP A 110 -32.68 8.30 -21.00
CA ASP A 110 -32.71 7.94 -22.44
C ASP A 110 -32.40 9.10 -23.42
N GLY A 111 -32.16 10.32 -22.93
CA GLY A 111 -32.10 11.55 -23.73
C GLY A 111 -30.83 12.41 -23.65
N ALA A 112 -29.75 11.98 -22.99
CA ALA A 112 -28.53 12.80 -22.90
C ALA A 112 -27.60 12.61 -24.11
N VAL A 113 -27.94 13.20 -25.26
CA VAL A 113 -27.15 13.14 -26.51
C VAL A 113 -26.10 14.26 -26.62
N GLU A 114 -26.10 15.29 -25.78
CA GLU A 114 -25.22 16.47 -26.00
C GLU A 114 -24.14 16.78 -24.95
N ALA A 115 -23.97 16.01 -23.89
CA ALA A 115 -23.05 16.40 -22.80
C ALA A 115 -21.60 15.88 -22.90
N VAL A 116 -21.17 15.26 -24.00
CA VAL A 116 -19.79 14.72 -24.17
C VAL A 116 -19.06 15.38 -25.34
N LYS A 117 -19.14 16.70 -25.45
CA LYS A 117 -18.32 17.46 -26.41
C LYS A 117 -17.59 18.59 -25.71
N LYS A 118 -16.52 18.24 -25.00
CA LYS A 118 -15.25 18.97 -24.92
C LYS A 118 -14.27 18.23 -23.99
N PRO A 119 -13.07 17.85 -24.44
CA PRO A 119 -11.96 17.65 -23.53
C PRO A 119 -11.65 19.02 -22.90
N LEU A 120 -11.97 19.19 -21.61
CA LEU A 120 -11.54 20.38 -20.87
C LEU A 120 -10.06 20.20 -20.51
N THR A 121 -9.20 20.73 -21.37
CA THR A 121 -7.80 21.03 -21.02
C THR A 121 -7.80 22.06 -19.88
N PHE A 122 -7.55 21.61 -18.65
CA PHE A 122 -7.22 22.52 -17.55
C PHE A 122 -6.26 21.85 -16.54
N LEU A 123 -4.99 21.80 -16.92
CA LEU A 123 -3.86 21.85 -15.99
C LEU A 123 -3.38 23.30 -16.00
N GLY A 124 -4.00 24.14 -15.17
CA GLY A 124 -3.53 25.49 -14.86
C GLY A 124 -3.48 25.61 -13.35
N ASP A 125 -2.32 26.01 -12.82
CA ASP A 125 -2.01 26.26 -11.41
C ASP A 125 -1.57 25.09 -10.51
N LEU A 126 -0.75 24.19 -11.05
CA LEU A 126 0.25 23.47 -10.25
C LEU A 126 1.68 23.72 -10.75
N VAL A 127 2.00 24.98 -11.05
CA VAL A 127 3.37 25.43 -11.31
C VAL A 127 3.58 26.77 -10.61
N ARG A 128 4.12 26.71 -9.40
CA ARG A 128 4.85 27.82 -8.77
C ARG A 128 5.83 27.31 -7.71
N ARG A 129 6.85 26.55 -8.15
CA ARG A 129 8.26 27.01 -8.19
C ARG A 129 9.18 25.91 -8.75
N PRO A 130 10.04 26.24 -9.72
CA PRO A 130 10.98 25.32 -10.36
C PRO A 130 12.37 25.34 -9.69
N GLY A 131 13.17 24.30 -9.93
CA GLY A 131 14.60 24.26 -9.61
C GLY A 131 15.30 23.00 -10.11
N THR A 132 15.74 23.02 -11.38
CA THR A 132 16.91 22.29 -11.95
C THR A 132 16.97 20.77 -11.75
N THR A 133 16.64 19.93 -12.74
CA THR A 133 17.58 19.63 -13.84
C THR A 133 16.84 19.21 -15.13
N LEU A 134 17.23 19.86 -16.23
CA LEU A 134 16.80 19.60 -17.60
C LEU A 134 17.75 18.59 -18.26
N SER A 135 17.23 17.89 -19.28
CA SER A 135 17.97 17.31 -20.42
C SER A 135 18.83 16.09 -20.05
N GLU A 136 18.47 14.86 -20.41
CA GLU A 136 18.58 14.34 -21.77
C GLU A 136 17.75 13.05 -21.88
N SER A 137 16.58 13.08 -22.52
CA SER A 137 15.85 11.90 -23.03
C SER A 137 14.70 12.27 -23.99
N ALA A 138 14.73 13.47 -24.57
CA ALA A 138 13.59 14.04 -25.31
C ALA A 138 13.56 13.71 -26.82
N GLU A 139 14.29 12.70 -27.30
CA GLU A 139 14.43 12.47 -28.75
C GLU A 139 13.92 11.12 -29.30
N ARG A 140 13.09 10.35 -28.57
CA ARG A 140 12.57 9.10 -29.16
C ARG A 140 11.19 8.63 -28.71
N VAL A 141 10.17 9.49 -28.82
CA VAL A 141 8.74 9.09 -28.76
C VAL A 141 7.95 9.64 -29.95
N GLY A 142 8.54 9.57 -31.15
CA GLY A 142 7.92 10.01 -32.41
C GLY A 142 7.23 8.92 -33.24
N GLU A 143 7.49 7.62 -32.97
CA GLU A 143 7.09 6.54 -33.90
C GLU A 143 6.26 5.40 -33.26
N MET A 144 5.70 5.58 -32.05
CA MET A 144 4.79 4.57 -31.46
C MET A 144 3.33 5.00 -31.33
N PHE A 145 2.94 6.14 -31.91
CA PHE A 145 1.54 6.60 -31.89
C PHE A 145 0.71 6.24 -33.12
N ASP A 146 1.29 5.59 -34.14
CA ASP A 146 0.59 5.31 -35.41
C ASP A 146 0.32 3.81 -35.69
N GLY A 147 0.52 2.96 -34.69
CA GLY A 147 0.29 1.53 -34.82
C GLY A 147 -0.40 0.97 -33.59
N THR A 148 -1.71 1.15 -33.47
CA THR A 148 -2.73 0.23 -32.90
C THR A 148 -4.04 1.00 -32.61
N VAL A 149 -4.70 1.49 -33.65
CA VAL A 149 -6.08 2.02 -33.54
C VAL A 149 -7.12 0.91 -33.80
N ASN A 150 -6.69 -0.31 -34.17
CA ASN A 150 -7.60 -1.38 -34.63
C ASN A 150 -7.72 -2.64 -33.74
N THR A 151 -7.24 -2.66 -32.48
CA THR A 151 -7.41 -3.86 -31.61
C THR A 151 -8.15 -3.62 -30.29
N LEU A 152 -8.65 -2.40 -30.03
CA LEU A 152 -9.52 -2.11 -28.87
C LEU A 152 -11.00 -1.91 -29.26
N ALA A 153 -11.36 -2.11 -30.52
CA ALA A 153 -12.75 -2.13 -31.01
C ALA A 153 -13.42 -3.52 -30.95
N GLY A 154 -12.89 -4.43 -30.13
CA GLY A 154 -13.30 -5.83 -30.11
C GLY A 154 -13.70 -6.33 -28.73
N LYS A 155 -14.95 -6.06 -28.34
CA LYS A 155 -15.87 -6.81 -27.46
C LYS A 155 -16.76 -5.82 -26.71
N ASN A 156 -17.94 -5.59 -27.26
CA ASN A 156 -19.04 -5.01 -26.51
C ASN A 156 -19.25 -5.85 -25.24
N PRO A 157 -19.37 -5.26 -24.04
CA PRO A 157 -20.02 -5.97 -22.95
C PRO A 157 -21.43 -6.39 -23.42
N PRO A 158 -21.96 -7.54 -23.00
CA PRO A 158 -23.28 -7.97 -23.44
C PRO A 158 -24.29 -6.87 -23.08
N PRO A 159 -25.11 -6.38 -24.04
CA PRO A 159 -26.17 -5.47 -23.70
C PRO A 159 -27.12 -6.17 -22.75
N MET A 160 -27.50 -5.52 -21.64
CA MET A 160 -28.70 -5.91 -20.90
C MET A 160 -29.88 -5.73 -21.86
N GLY A 161 -30.32 -6.84 -22.44
CA GLY A 161 -31.57 -6.87 -23.20
C GLY A 161 -32.76 -6.67 -22.26
N PRO A 162 -33.93 -6.27 -22.80
CA PRO A 162 -35.16 -6.26 -22.02
C PRO A 162 -35.39 -7.65 -21.44
N THR A 163 -35.83 -7.70 -20.18
CA THR A 163 -36.10 -8.89 -19.38
C THR A 163 -36.72 -9.99 -20.25
N ARG A 164 -36.06 -11.15 -20.37
CA ARG A 164 -36.66 -12.27 -21.09
C ARG A 164 -37.87 -12.73 -20.30
N ALA A 165 -39.02 -12.81 -20.96
CA ALA A 165 -40.23 -13.35 -20.36
C ALA A 165 -39.98 -14.80 -19.90
N GLY A 166 -39.80 -14.99 -18.59
CA GLY A 166 -39.52 -16.30 -17.97
C GLY A 166 -38.41 -16.32 -16.92
N GLU A 167 -37.59 -15.27 -16.79
CA GLU A 167 -36.57 -15.20 -15.74
C GLU A 167 -37.19 -14.95 -14.36
N SER A 168 -36.71 -15.69 -13.36
CA SER A 168 -37.17 -15.51 -11.98
C SER A 168 -36.62 -14.21 -11.39
N PRO A 169 -37.36 -13.54 -10.48
CA PRO A 169 -36.91 -12.29 -9.86
C PRO A 169 -35.52 -12.36 -9.20
N SER A 170 -35.13 -13.53 -8.70
CA SER A 170 -33.83 -13.78 -8.08
C SER A 170 -32.67 -13.78 -9.09
N GLU A 171 -32.88 -14.26 -10.31
CA GLU A 171 -31.84 -14.31 -11.35
C GLU A 171 -31.56 -12.92 -11.92
N THR A 172 -32.62 -12.12 -12.12
CA THR A 172 -32.50 -10.72 -12.55
C THR A 172 -31.74 -9.89 -11.51
N LEU A 173 -32.04 -10.09 -10.22
CA LEU A 173 -31.34 -9.41 -9.13
C LEU A 173 -29.86 -9.82 -9.06
N ALA A 174 -29.56 -11.11 -9.20
CA ALA A 174 -28.18 -11.60 -9.21
C ALA A 174 -27.37 -11.01 -10.39
N ALA A 175 -27.96 -10.97 -11.59
CA ALA A 175 -27.32 -10.37 -12.77
C ALA A 175 -27.06 -8.87 -12.60
N ALA A 176 -28.01 -8.13 -12.01
CA ALA A 176 -27.85 -6.71 -11.74
C ALA A 176 -26.72 -6.43 -10.73
N VAL A 177 -26.57 -7.26 -9.69
CA VAL A 177 -25.47 -7.15 -8.72
C VAL A 177 -24.12 -7.41 -9.39
N VAL A 178 -24.01 -8.47 -10.21
CA VAL A 178 -22.79 -8.77 -10.96
C VAL A 178 -22.41 -7.62 -11.90
N GLY A 179 -23.40 -7.05 -12.60
CA GLY A 179 -23.21 -5.90 -13.48
C GLY A 179 -22.73 -4.65 -12.72
N ARG A 180 -23.31 -4.37 -11.55
CA ARG A 180 -22.88 -3.28 -10.67
C ARG A 180 -21.44 -3.46 -10.21
N ASP A 181 -21.09 -4.65 -9.73
CA ASP A 181 -19.75 -4.93 -9.21
C ASP A 181 -18.68 -4.78 -10.30
N GLN A 182 -18.99 -5.22 -11.53
CA GLN A 182 -18.13 -4.99 -12.69
C GLN A 182 -17.99 -3.49 -13.01
N ALA A 183 -19.10 -2.76 -13.08
CA ALA A 183 -19.11 -1.32 -13.33
C ALA A 183 -18.26 -0.55 -12.30
N ARG A 184 -18.38 -0.91 -11.01
CA ARG A 184 -17.59 -0.33 -9.93
C ARG A 184 -16.09 -0.48 -10.18
N ARG A 185 -15.65 -1.68 -10.59
CA ARG A 185 -14.23 -1.94 -10.90
C ARG A 185 -13.75 -1.18 -12.12
N GLU A 186 -14.54 -1.14 -13.19
CA GLU A 186 -14.23 -0.38 -14.40
C GLU A 186 -14.06 1.11 -14.09
N ILE A 187 -15.00 1.72 -13.36
CA ILE A 187 -14.95 3.13 -12.98
C ILE A 187 -13.76 3.41 -12.07
N ALA A 188 -13.55 2.59 -11.03
CA ALA A 188 -12.44 2.75 -10.09
C ALA A 188 -11.07 2.70 -10.80
N VAL A 189 -10.85 1.72 -11.68
CA VAL A 189 -9.62 1.61 -12.48
C VAL A 189 -9.45 2.81 -13.40
N GLN A 190 -10.53 3.31 -14.01
CA GLN A 190 -10.47 4.50 -14.88
C GLN A 190 -10.12 5.78 -14.13
N ILE A 191 -10.66 6.03 -12.93
CA ILE A 191 -10.37 7.24 -12.15
C ILE A 191 -9.11 7.11 -11.30
N GLY A 192 -8.47 5.94 -11.30
CA GLY A 192 -7.17 5.78 -10.72
C GLY A 192 -7.12 5.24 -9.29
N VAL A 193 -8.19 4.60 -8.80
CA VAL A 193 -8.32 4.19 -7.39
C VAL A 193 -8.55 2.69 -7.23
N ASP A 194 -8.34 2.20 -6.01
CA ASP A 194 -8.60 0.80 -5.65
C ASP A 194 -10.10 0.47 -5.75
N PRO A 195 -10.50 -0.51 -6.59
CA PRO A 195 -11.88 -0.98 -6.68
C PRO A 195 -12.44 -1.63 -5.42
N TYR A 196 -11.65 -1.73 -4.36
CA TYR A 196 -12.03 -2.27 -3.05
C TYR A 196 -11.68 -1.28 -1.94
N THR A 197 -11.53 0.02 -2.28
CA THR A 197 -11.29 1.07 -1.29
C THR A 197 -12.29 1.02 -0.15
N THR A 198 -11.76 1.13 1.07
CA THR A 198 -12.52 1.24 2.31
C THR A 198 -12.75 2.69 2.73
N PHE A 199 -12.37 3.68 1.89
CA PHE A 199 -12.70 5.08 2.15
C PHE A 199 -14.18 5.30 1.90
N THR A 200 -15.00 5.32 2.95
CA THR A 200 -16.46 5.43 2.83
C THR A 200 -16.92 6.53 1.87
N PRO A 201 -16.41 7.78 1.93
CA PRO A 201 -16.82 8.83 0.99
C PRO A 201 -16.64 8.48 -0.49
N LEU A 202 -15.52 7.84 -0.85
CA LEU A 202 -15.25 7.42 -2.22
C LEU A 202 -15.98 6.14 -2.56
N SER A 203 -16.04 5.18 -1.64
CA SER A 203 -16.71 3.89 -1.84
C SER A 203 -18.20 4.09 -2.17
N ASP A 204 -18.88 4.94 -1.40
CA ASP A 204 -20.30 5.24 -1.60
C ASP A 204 -20.52 5.90 -2.96
N LYS A 205 -19.63 6.83 -3.35
CA LYS A 205 -19.72 7.50 -4.65
C LYS A 205 -19.43 6.57 -5.83
N LEU A 206 -18.52 5.62 -5.65
CA LEU A 206 -18.27 4.55 -6.63
C LEU A 206 -19.48 3.64 -6.79
N ASP A 207 -20.16 3.30 -5.69
CA ASP A 207 -21.38 2.48 -5.75
C ASP A 207 -22.53 3.23 -6.45
N GLU A 208 -22.70 4.53 -6.20
CA GLU A 208 -23.67 5.38 -6.92
C GLU A 208 -23.37 5.43 -8.43
N ALA A 209 -22.11 5.69 -8.78
CA ALA A 209 -21.67 5.75 -10.18
C ALA A 209 -21.82 4.39 -10.87
N ALA A 210 -21.53 3.28 -10.18
CA ALA A 210 -21.70 1.93 -10.70
C ALA A 210 -23.16 1.59 -10.97
N TRP A 211 -24.08 1.97 -10.08
CA TRP A 211 -25.52 1.81 -10.30
C TRP A 211 -26.01 2.61 -11.52
N ALA A 212 -25.56 3.85 -11.68
CA ALA A 212 -25.90 4.69 -12.83
C ALA A 212 -25.30 4.17 -14.16
N TYR A 213 -24.10 3.59 -14.10
CA TYR A 213 -23.45 2.99 -15.26
C TYR A 213 -24.15 1.70 -15.71
N ALA A 214 -24.45 0.81 -14.76
CA ALA A 214 -25.15 -0.43 -15.04
C ALA A 214 -26.53 -0.18 -15.69
N SER A 215 -27.22 0.90 -15.33
CA SER A 215 -28.51 1.26 -15.91
C SER A 215 -28.45 1.98 -17.27
N SER A 216 -27.29 2.48 -17.71
CA SER A 216 -27.19 3.39 -18.87
C SER A 216 -26.50 2.85 -20.12
N ASN A 217 -26.01 1.60 -20.11
CA ASN A 217 -25.34 0.91 -21.24
C ASN A 217 -24.24 1.77 -21.95
N ARG A 218 -23.64 2.74 -21.26
CA ARG A 218 -22.71 3.73 -21.85
C ARG A 218 -21.36 3.76 -21.14
N VAL A 219 -20.29 3.61 -21.92
CA VAL A 219 -18.91 3.73 -21.46
C VAL A 219 -18.53 5.21 -21.36
N VAL A 220 -18.39 5.74 -20.14
CA VAL A 220 -17.79 7.07 -19.90
C VAL A 220 -16.27 6.90 -19.85
N ARG A 221 -15.52 7.74 -20.55
CA ARG A 221 -14.04 7.76 -20.46
C ARG A 221 -13.62 8.87 -19.51
N LEU A 222 -13.16 8.49 -18.32
CA LEU A 222 -12.60 9.43 -17.34
C LEU A 222 -11.07 9.53 -17.52
N ALA A 223 -10.49 10.69 -17.23
CA ALA A 223 -9.05 10.89 -17.29
C ALA A 223 -8.38 10.22 -16.07
N SER A 224 -7.38 9.37 -16.30
CA SER A 224 -6.79 8.51 -15.26
C SER A 224 -5.44 9.03 -14.75
N LEU A 225 -5.28 9.16 -13.43
CA LEU A 225 -4.00 9.08 -12.73
C LEU A 225 -4.10 7.90 -11.75
N PHE A 226 -3.72 6.70 -12.18
CA PHE A 226 -3.85 5.52 -11.32
C PHE A 226 -2.75 5.49 -10.25
N ILE A 227 -3.18 5.58 -8.99
CA ILE A 227 -2.36 5.54 -7.78
C ILE A 227 -2.92 4.41 -6.90
N PRO A 228 -2.34 3.20 -6.91
CA PRO A 228 -2.76 2.16 -5.97
C PRO A 228 -2.43 2.56 -4.52
N GLY A 229 -3.11 1.88 -3.60
CA GLY A 229 -2.91 2.01 -2.16
C GLY A 229 -1.49 1.67 -1.67
N SER A 230 -1.24 2.16 -0.45
CA SER A 230 -0.01 2.17 0.36
C SER A 230 1.13 3.10 -0.07
N ALA A 231 1.24 3.48 -1.33
CA ALA A 231 2.21 4.50 -1.72
C ALA A 231 1.61 5.39 -2.80
N GLY A 232 1.24 6.63 -2.45
CA GLY A 232 1.16 7.71 -3.44
C GLY A 232 2.53 8.12 -3.99
N VAL A 233 3.45 7.17 -4.09
CA VAL A 233 4.71 7.28 -4.78
C VAL A 233 4.38 6.97 -6.24
N ALA A 234 4.96 7.73 -7.15
CA ALA A 234 4.92 7.43 -8.57
C ALA A 234 5.60 6.07 -8.81
N VAL A 235 4.84 4.97 -8.66
CA VAL A 235 5.27 3.63 -9.06
C VAL A 235 5.19 3.62 -10.59
N THR A 236 6.21 4.21 -11.21
CA THR A 236 6.38 4.30 -12.65
C THR A 236 6.72 2.92 -13.21
N GLY A 237 5.71 2.14 -13.57
CA GLY A 237 5.88 0.94 -14.41
C GLY A 237 4.80 -0.13 -14.23
N ILE A 238 4.43 -0.45 -12.99
CA ILE A 238 3.59 -1.61 -12.65
C ILE A 238 2.12 -1.32 -12.82
N VAL A 239 1.70 -0.35 -12.02
CA VAL A 239 0.33 -0.15 -11.62
C VAL A 239 -0.36 0.66 -12.72
N THR A 240 0.46 1.42 -13.43
CA THR A 240 0.12 2.10 -14.67
C THR A 240 0.04 1.16 -15.89
N SER A 241 0.48 -0.11 -15.82
CA SER A 241 0.44 -1.03 -16.95
C SER A 241 -1.00 -1.41 -17.35
N ALA A 242 -1.23 -1.59 -18.65
CA ALA A 242 -2.54 -1.98 -19.15
C ALA A 242 -2.97 -3.36 -18.61
N ASP A 243 -2.03 -4.27 -18.38
CA ASP A 243 -2.34 -5.63 -17.92
C ASP A 243 -2.72 -5.68 -16.45
N PHE A 244 -2.03 -4.94 -15.58
CA PHE A 244 -2.43 -4.81 -14.18
C PHE A 244 -3.83 -4.18 -14.07
N ARG A 245 -4.11 -3.14 -14.85
CA ARG A 245 -5.46 -2.52 -14.90
C ARG A 245 -6.53 -3.50 -15.37
N LYS A 246 -6.25 -4.37 -16.34
CA LYS A 246 -7.17 -5.45 -16.75
C LYS A 246 -7.44 -6.41 -15.61
N MET A 247 -6.41 -6.83 -14.87
CA MET A 247 -6.56 -7.74 -13.73
C MET A 247 -7.45 -7.16 -12.63
N LEU A 248 -7.37 -5.85 -12.39
CA LEU A 248 -8.22 -5.18 -11.38
C LEU A 248 -9.70 -5.11 -11.75
N VAL A 249 -10.06 -5.31 -13.01
CA VAL A 249 -11.46 -5.39 -13.47
C VAL A 249 -12.00 -6.82 -13.37
N GLU A 250 -11.14 -7.83 -13.24
CA GLU A 250 -11.54 -9.23 -13.05
C GLU A 250 -12.37 -9.40 -11.77
N SER A 251 -13.18 -10.47 -11.71
CA SER A 251 -13.93 -10.78 -10.50
C SER A 251 -12.99 -11.24 -9.36
N PRO A 252 -13.38 -11.09 -8.09
CA PRO A 252 -12.57 -11.56 -6.97
C PRO A 252 -12.21 -13.05 -7.06
N ALA A 253 -13.09 -13.88 -7.62
CA ALA A 253 -12.82 -15.31 -7.80
C ALA A 253 -11.70 -15.56 -8.81
N VAL A 254 -11.72 -14.87 -9.95
CA VAL A 254 -10.66 -14.96 -10.97
C VAL A 254 -9.34 -14.42 -10.42
N LEU A 255 -9.39 -13.29 -9.70
CA LEU A 255 -8.21 -12.68 -9.09
C LEU A 255 -7.58 -13.57 -8.02
N ASN A 256 -8.39 -14.19 -7.16
CA ASN A 256 -7.92 -15.15 -6.14
C ASN A 256 -7.29 -16.38 -6.79
N GLU A 257 -7.92 -16.92 -7.84
CA GLU A 257 -7.39 -18.06 -8.58
C GLU A 257 -6.05 -17.73 -9.26
N ARG A 258 -5.92 -16.53 -9.83
CA ARG A 258 -4.67 -16.02 -10.40
C ARG A 258 -3.58 -15.92 -9.34
N MET A 259 -3.89 -15.31 -8.18
CA MET A 259 -2.94 -15.19 -7.07
C MET A 259 -2.55 -16.57 -6.52
N ARG A 260 -3.49 -17.51 -6.42
CA ARG A 260 -3.22 -18.90 -6.00
C ARG A 260 -2.21 -19.55 -6.94
N LYS A 261 -2.44 -19.53 -8.25
CA LYS A 261 -1.50 -20.09 -9.24
C LYS A 261 -0.13 -19.42 -9.20
N ALA A 262 -0.10 -18.10 -9.07
CA ALA A 262 1.16 -17.34 -8.97
C ALA A 262 1.97 -17.76 -7.74
N LEU A 263 1.32 -17.92 -6.58
CA LEU A 263 1.97 -18.37 -5.35
C LEU A 263 2.39 -19.85 -5.40
N GLU A 264 1.61 -20.70 -6.08
CA GLU A 264 2.01 -22.10 -6.34
C GLU A 264 3.26 -22.18 -7.20
N GLY A 265 3.37 -21.33 -8.23
CA GLY A 265 4.59 -21.20 -9.04
C GLY A 265 5.80 -20.68 -8.28
N LEU A 266 5.59 -20.09 -7.09
CA LEU A 266 6.63 -19.68 -6.14
C LEU A 266 6.85 -20.71 -5.02
N GLU A 267 6.35 -21.93 -5.21
CA GLU A 267 6.49 -23.06 -4.28
C GLU A 267 5.85 -22.84 -2.90
N VAL A 268 4.89 -21.91 -2.79
CA VAL A 268 4.16 -21.65 -1.54
C VAL A 268 3.14 -22.76 -1.29
N ARG A 269 3.13 -23.30 -0.07
CA ARG A 269 2.17 -24.36 0.29
C ARG A 269 0.73 -23.85 0.29
N ASP A 270 -0.17 -24.66 -0.22
CA ASP A 270 -1.61 -24.37 -0.33
C ASP A 270 -2.27 -23.97 1.01
N ALA A 271 -1.83 -24.52 2.15
CA ALA A 271 -2.30 -24.07 3.46
C ALA A 271 -1.99 -22.59 3.75
N THR A 272 -0.77 -22.15 3.42
CA THR A 272 -0.30 -20.77 3.57
C THR A 272 -1.02 -19.84 2.59
N ILE A 273 -1.19 -20.29 1.34
CA ILE A 273 -1.96 -19.56 0.31
C ILE A 273 -3.39 -19.31 0.78
N ARG A 274 -4.08 -20.34 1.29
CA ARG A 274 -5.45 -20.17 1.82
C ARG A 274 -5.50 -19.16 2.95
N SER A 275 -4.56 -19.22 3.89
CA SER A 275 -4.50 -18.26 5.00
C SER A 275 -4.31 -16.83 4.50
N PHE A 276 -3.39 -16.62 3.55
CA PHE A 276 -3.14 -15.31 2.94
C PHE A 276 -4.33 -14.79 2.12
N LEU A 277 -5.00 -15.64 1.36
CA LEU A 277 -6.17 -15.22 0.57
C LEU A 277 -7.38 -14.94 1.47
N ALA A 278 -7.49 -15.59 2.63
CA ALA A 278 -8.60 -15.42 3.56
C ALA A 278 -8.49 -14.18 4.47
N GLN A 279 -7.30 -13.62 4.71
CA GLN A 279 -7.18 -12.44 5.58
C GLN A 279 -7.89 -11.21 5.00
N SER A 280 -8.30 -10.29 5.88
CA SER A 280 -9.07 -9.09 5.53
C SER A 280 -8.29 -7.77 5.68
N ALA A 281 -7.02 -7.82 6.10
CA ALA A 281 -6.19 -6.64 6.29
C ALA A 281 -5.77 -5.99 4.96
N LEU A 282 -5.64 -6.76 3.87
CA LEU A 282 -5.37 -6.24 2.53
C LEU A 282 -6.59 -6.34 1.62
N THR A 283 -6.79 -5.32 0.79
CA THR A 283 -7.73 -5.40 -0.33
C THR A 283 -7.25 -6.42 -1.37
N PRO A 284 -8.14 -6.98 -2.23
CA PRO A 284 -7.72 -7.84 -3.33
C PRO A 284 -6.67 -7.19 -4.25
N ALA A 285 -6.76 -5.87 -4.48
CA ALA A 285 -5.76 -5.13 -5.25
C ALA A 285 -4.40 -5.08 -4.54
N GLU A 286 -4.38 -4.84 -3.23
CA GLU A 286 -3.15 -4.84 -2.43
C GLU A 286 -2.52 -6.24 -2.35
N LYS A 287 -3.33 -7.30 -2.24
CA LYS A 287 -2.84 -8.69 -2.34
C LYS A 287 -2.21 -8.96 -3.69
N LEU A 288 -2.81 -8.49 -4.79
CA LEU A 288 -2.25 -8.65 -6.13
C LEU A 288 -0.90 -7.94 -6.27
N VAL A 289 -0.75 -6.73 -5.72
CA VAL A 289 0.54 -6.02 -5.70
C VAL A 289 1.60 -6.83 -4.98
N LEU A 290 1.27 -7.39 -3.81
CA LEU A 290 2.18 -8.22 -3.02
C LEU A 290 2.59 -9.49 -3.77
N VAL A 291 1.64 -10.21 -4.36
CA VAL A 291 1.91 -11.44 -5.12
C VAL A 291 2.79 -11.12 -6.34
N GLY A 292 2.49 -10.04 -7.06
CA GLY A 292 3.34 -9.63 -8.17
C GLY A 292 4.74 -9.24 -7.72
N ALA A 293 4.89 -8.55 -6.58
CA ALA A 293 6.21 -8.23 -6.00
C ALA A 293 7.02 -9.50 -5.71
N MET A 294 6.38 -10.54 -5.13
CA MET A 294 7.04 -11.82 -4.92
C MET A 294 7.41 -12.52 -6.24
N GLN A 295 6.60 -12.40 -7.29
CA GLN A 295 6.97 -12.95 -8.60
C GLN A 295 8.20 -12.28 -9.21
N GLN A 296 8.45 -10.99 -8.92
CA GLN A 296 9.67 -10.31 -9.37
C GLN A 296 10.92 -10.77 -8.64
N LEU A 297 10.77 -11.24 -7.40
CA LEU A 297 11.86 -11.89 -6.67
C LEU A 297 12.11 -13.33 -7.19
N GLY A 298 11.08 -13.95 -7.76
CA GLY A 298 11.13 -15.34 -8.22
C GLY A 298 11.06 -16.35 -7.07
N PRO A 299 11.11 -17.66 -7.38
CA PRO A 299 11.18 -18.69 -6.35
C PRO A 299 12.54 -18.61 -5.64
N LEU A 300 12.52 -18.18 -4.38
CA LEU A 300 13.70 -18.14 -3.52
C LEU A 300 13.37 -18.61 -2.09
N PRO A 301 14.36 -19.12 -1.33
CA PRO A 301 14.16 -19.49 0.07
C PRO A 301 13.57 -18.33 0.88
N GLY A 302 12.49 -18.61 1.61
CA GLY A 302 11.82 -17.65 2.49
C GLY A 302 10.63 -16.89 1.87
N ILE A 303 10.31 -17.08 0.57
CA ILE A 303 9.08 -16.50 -0.01
C ILE A 303 7.83 -16.94 0.76
N GLU A 304 7.73 -18.23 1.11
CA GLU A 304 6.61 -18.72 1.90
C GLU A 304 6.52 -18.03 3.28
N ASP A 305 7.65 -17.77 3.93
CA ASP A 305 7.68 -17.11 5.24
C ASP A 305 7.14 -15.67 5.16
N GLN A 306 7.40 -14.97 4.05
CA GLN A 306 6.81 -13.65 3.80
C GLN A 306 5.30 -13.73 3.61
N VAL A 307 4.80 -14.73 2.87
CA VAL A 307 3.35 -14.94 2.69
C VAL A 307 2.69 -15.26 4.03
N ALA A 308 3.33 -16.14 4.82
CA ALA A 308 2.87 -16.52 6.15
C ALA A 308 2.83 -15.31 7.09
N LEU A 309 3.88 -14.46 7.08
CA LEU A 309 3.93 -13.24 7.86
C LEU A 309 2.74 -12.31 7.54
N VAL A 310 2.50 -12.03 6.26
CA VAL A 310 1.38 -11.16 5.85
C VAL A 310 0.03 -11.79 6.17
N ALA A 311 -0.09 -13.12 6.12
CA ALA A 311 -1.31 -13.82 6.50
C ALA A 311 -1.69 -13.63 7.98
N THR A 312 -0.74 -13.26 8.84
CA THR A 312 -1.00 -12.95 10.26
C THR A 312 -1.46 -11.52 10.52
N ALA A 313 -1.40 -10.63 9.52
CA ALA A 313 -1.75 -9.23 9.70
C ALA A 313 -3.25 -9.07 9.97
N ASP A 314 -3.57 -8.33 11.03
CA ASP A 314 -4.93 -8.09 11.53
C ASP A 314 -5.47 -6.69 11.20
N ALA A 315 -4.57 -5.77 10.83
CA ALA A 315 -4.89 -4.37 10.54
C ALA A 315 -4.32 -3.92 9.19
N PRO A 316 -5.08 -3.12 8.40
CA PRO A 316 -4.61 -2.62 7.11
C PRO A 316 -3.31 -1.80 7.20
N SER A 317 -3.09 -1.06 8.28
CA SER A 317 -1.85 -0.30 8.45
C SER A 317 -0.63 -1.21 8.59
N GLY A 318 -0.73 -2.35 9.27
CA GLY A 318 0.38 -3.29 9.40
C GLY A 318 0.66 -4.01 8.07
N ALA A 319 -0.39 -4.55 7.47
CA ALA A 319 -0.27 -5.31 6.23
C ALA A 319 0.27 -4.46 5.07
N ASN A 320 -0.18 -3.21 4.94
CA ASN A 320 0.29 -2.32 3.89
C ASN A 320 1.78 -1.96 4.03
N TYR A 321 2.32 -1.88 5.25
CA TYR A 321 3.74 -1.66 5.44
C TYR A 321 4.56 -2.94 5.17
N MET A 322 3.99 -4.13 5.36
CA MET A 322 4.62 -5.37 4.87
C MET A 322 4.70 -5.39 3.33
N VAL A 323 3.68 -4.88 2.62
CA VAL A 323 3.75 -4.69 1.16
C VAL A 323 4.90 -3.74 0.78
N LEU A 324 5.03 -2.61 1.48
CA LEU A 324 6.12 -1.66 1.22
C LEU A 324 7.50 -2.27 1.46
N ALA A 325 7.68 -3.08 2.51
CA ALA A 325 8.94 -3.76 2.77
C ALA A 325 9.32 -4.71 1.62
N LEU A 326 8.36 -5.47 1.08
CA LEU A 326 8.59 -6.32 -0.09
C LEU A 326 8.87 -5.51 -1.36
N LEU A 327 8.21 -4.38 -1.56
CA LEU A 327 8.51 -3.50 -2.70
C LEU A 327 9.91 -2.90 -2.61
N MET A 328 10.41 -2.58 -1.41
CA MET A 328 11.82 -2.19 -1.22
C MET A 328 12.77 -3.35 -1.53
N ALA A 329 12.39 -4.59 -1.20
CA ALA A 329 13.18 -5.77 -1.54
C ALA A 329 13.25 -6.00 -3.05
N VAL A 330 12.15 -5.79 -3.77
CA VAL A 330 12.15 -5.87 -5.25
C VAL A 330 13.01 -4.77 -5.85
N ASP A 331 12.89 -3.53 -5.38
CA ASP A 331 13.73 -2.41 -5.84
C ASP A 331 15.21 -2.76 -5.71
N TYR A 332 15.59 -3.25 -4.53
CA TYR A 332 16.96 -3.66 -4.23
C TYR A 332 17.43 -4.79 -5.13
N HIS A 333 16.61 -5.83 -5.31
CA HIS A 333 16.90 -6.96 -6.19
C HIS A 333 17.16 -6.52 -7.63
N GLN A 334 16.38 -5.56 -8.14
CA GLN A 334 16.45 -5.10 -9.52
C GLN A 334 17.59 -4.10 -9.78
N HIS A 335 17.91 -3.23 -8.81
CA HIS A 335 18.77 -2.06 -9.06
C HIS A 335 20.06 -2.04 -8.23
N VAL A 336 20.18 -2.87 -7.19
CA VAL A 336 21.35 -2.88 -6.30
C VAL A 336 22.08 -4.20 -6.39
N ALA A 337 21.47 -5.29 -5.93
CA ALA A 337 22.05 -6.63 -6.00
C ALA A 337 20.96 -7.70 -5.89
N ALA A 338 21.11 -8.77 -6.67
CA ALA A 338 20.17 -9.89 -6.67
C ALA A 338 20.07 -10.54 -5.28
N ILE A 339 18.87 -10.49 -4.71
CA ILE A 339 18.48 -11.22 -3.50
C ILE A 339 18.33 -12.71 -3.86
N THR A 340 19.01 -13.58 -3.12
CA THR A 340 18.98 -15.04 -3.29
C THR A 340 18.23 -15.77 -2.18
N ALA A 341 17.94 -15.11 -1.06
CA ALA A 341 17.08 -15.61 0.01
C ALA A 341 16.43 -14.42 0.74
N LEU A 342 15.23 -14.59 1.27
CA LEU A 342 14.46 -13.55 1.96
C LEU A 342 13.80 -14.11 3.22
N GLU A 343 14.53 -14.04 4.33
CA GLU A 343 14.09 -14.59 5.62
C GLU A 343 13.23 -13.59 6.39
N VAL A 344 12.43 -14.09 7.34
CA VAL A 344 11.79 -13.26 8.37
C VAL A 344 12.57 -13.43 9.67
N VAL A 345 13.28 -12.38 10.10
CA VAL A 345 14.02 -12.37 11.36
C VAL A 345 13.35 -11.38 12.30
N GLN A 346 12.86 -11.87 13.44
CA GLN A 346 12.10 -11.06 14.42
C GLN A 346 10.92 -10.28 13.80
N GLY A 347 10.26 -10.86 12.79
CA GLY A 347 9.14 -10.24 12.08
C GLY A 347 9.54 -9.19 11.03
N VAL A 348 10.83 -9.06 10.73
CA VAL A 348 11.36 -8.13 9.71
C VAL A 348 11.92 -8.92 8.52
N PRO A 349 11.60 -8.55 7.27
CA PRO A 349 12.22 -9.17 6.10
C PRO A 349 13.71 -8.84 6.01
N VAL A 350 14.54 -9.88 5.87
CA VAL A 350 15.98 -9.78 5.69
C VAL A 350 16.39 -10.50 4.41
N GLY A 351 16.86 -9.73 3.44
CA GLY A 351 17.40 -10.25 2.19
C GLY A 351 18.86 -10.65 2.35
N GLN A 352 19.24 -11.77 1.74
CA GLN A 352 20.63 -12.15 1.53
C GLN A 352 20.94 -12.10 0.03
N THR A 353 22.07 -11.49 -0.33
CA THR A 353 22.54 -11.44 -1.72
C THR A 353 23.43 -12.64 -2.05
N ALA A 354 23.75 -12.83 -3.33
CA ALA A 354 24.70 -13.84 -3.78
C ALA A 354 26.12 -13.68 -3.18
N SER A 355 26.52 -12.46 -2.77
CA SER A 355 27.80 -12.24 -2.08
C SER A 355 27.75 -12.62 -0.60
N GLY A 356 26.56 -12.88 -0.04
CA GLY A 356 26.33 -13.13 1.37
C GLY A 356 26.05 -11.86 2.19
N ALA A 357 25.98 -10.68 1.55
CA ALA A 357 25.58 -9.44 2.21
C ALA A 357 24.12 -9.53 2.70
N LEU A 358 23.83 -8.86 3.81
CA LEU A 358 22.53 -8.87 4.47
C LEU A 358 21.89 -7.49 4.41
N VAL A 359 20.59 -7.46 4.08
CA VAL A 359 19.82 -6.23 3.91
C VAL A 359 18.49 -6.35 4.65
N VAL A 360 18.23 -5.44 5.58
CA VAL A 360 17.01 -5.39 6.40
C VAL A 360 16.04 -4.39 5.79
N PHE A 361 14.78 -4.79 5.58
CA PHE A 361 13.74 -3.92 4.99
C PHE A 361 12.74 -3.48 6.05
N ILE A 362 12.82 -2.20 6.48
CA ILE A 362 11.94 -1.64 7.50
C ILE A 362 11.01 -0.61 6.87
N ALA A 363 9.74 -0.99 6.73
CA ALA A 363 8.70 -0.04 6.40
C ALA A 363 8.20 0.63 7.69
N GLY A 364 8.47 1.93 7.82
CA GLY A 364 7.96 2.79 8.88
C GLY A 364 8.18 4.25 8.51
N ASP A 365 7.37 5.16 9.06
CA ASP A 365 7.53 6.60 8.80
C ASP A 365 8.66 7.19 9.65
N ARG A 366 8.76 6.77 10.92
CA ARG A 366 9.76 7.21 11.90
C ARG A 366 10.31 6.00 12.63
N VAL A 367 11.52 5.56 12.28
CA VAL A 367 12.15 4.35 12.82
C VAL A 367 13.19 4.69 13.90
N GLY A 368 13.08 4.08 15.07
CA GLY A 368 14.02 4.23 16.18
C GLY A 368 13.76 5.41 17.11
N TRP A 369 12.57 6.02 17.10
CA TRP A 369 12.24 7.07 18.06
C TRP A 369 11.85 6.50 19.43
N GLU A 370 11.34 5.27 19.49
CA GLU A 370 11.05 4.59 20.75
C GLU A 370 12.24 3.77 21.25
N LEU A 371 12.46 3.77 22.57
CA LEU A 371 13.53 2.97 23.20
C LEU A 371 13.38 1.48 22.93
N ARG A 372 12.15 0.95 23.04
CA ARG A 372 11.86 -0.47 22.81
C ARG A 372 12.14 -0.87 21.37
N GLU A 373 11.76 -0.01 20.42
CA GLU A 373 11.99 -0.22 19.00
C GLU A 373 13.49 -0.23 18.68
N ARG A 374 14.24 0.78 19.16
CA ARG A 374 15.70 0.79 19.01
C ARG A 374 16.35 -0.45 19.60
N ALA A 375 15.94 -0.86 20.80
CA ALA A 375 16.48 -2.05 21.43
C ALA A 375 16.26 -3.31 20.58
N ALA A 376 15.06 -3.49 20.02
CA ALA A 376 14.75 -4.60 19.13
C ALA A 376 15.61 -4.57 17.84
N LEU A 377 15.82 -3.40 17.24
CA LEU A 377 16.66 -3.28 16.04
C LEU A 377 18.15 -3.54 16.33
N LEU A 378 18.63 -3.18 17.51
CA LEU A 378 20.00 -3.49 17.94
C LEU A 378 20.19 -4.97 18.32
N GLU A 379 19.14 -5.61 18.83
CA GLU A 379 19.10 -7.06 19.04
C GLU A 379 19.13 -7.81 17.69
N LEU A 380 18.28 -7.40 16.74
CA LEU A 380 18.33 -7.87 15.36
C LEU A 380 19.72 -7.69 14.75
N GLN A 381 20.34 -6.51 14.89
CA GLN A 381 21.70 -6.28 14.39
C GLN A 381 22.71 -7.26 15.00
N SER A 382 22.61 -7.51 16.30
CA SER A 382 23.51 -8.44 16.99
C SER A 382 23.34 -9.87 16.48
N GLU A 383 22.11 -10.28 16.19
CA GLU A 383 21.80 -11.59 15.59
C GLU A 383 22.36 -11.70 14.16
N LEU A 384 22.22 -10.65 13.35
CA LEU A 384 22.72 -10.63 11.96
C LEU A 384 24.24 -10.56 11.90
N ASP A 385 24.89 -9.75 12.72
CA ASP A 385 26.36 -9.65 12.78
C ASP A 385 27.02 -10.94 13.28
N ALA A 386 26.34 -11.71 14.15
CA ALA A 386 26.80 -13.03 14.57
C ALA A 386 26.91 -14.04 13.40
N ARG A 387 26.21 -13.79 12.29
CA ARG A 387 26.34 -14.57 11.04
C ARG A 387 27.62 -14.24 10.26
N LYS A 388 28.37 -13.22 10.71
CA LYS A 388 29.62 -12.71 10.11
C LYS A 388 29.43 -12.38 8.63
N PRO A 389 28.49 -11.48 8.28
CA PRO A 389 28.32 -11.06 6.91
C PRO A 389 29.63 -10.45 6.38
N PRO A 390 29.91 -10.59 5.08
CA PRO A 390 31.14 -10.08 4.47
C PRO A 390 31.20 -8.54 4.42
N GLU A 391 30.06 -7.89 4.59
CA GLU A 391 29.87 -6.44 4.56
C GLU A 391 29.00 -6.01 5.76
N PRO A 392 29.07 -4.73 6.18
CA PRO A 392 28.15 -4.20 7.18
C PRO A 392 26.69 -4.41 6.76
N VAL A 393 25.82 -4.74 7.72
CA VAL A 393 24.39 -4.97 7.48
C VAL A 393 23.71 -3.68 7.02
N GLU A 394 23.04 -3.72 5.89
CA GLU A 394 22.36 -2.55 5.33
C GLU A 394 20.89 -2.51 5.78
N TYR A 395 20.45 -1.40 6.36
CA TYR A 395 19.04 -1.17 6.72
C TYR A 395 18.40 -0.21 5.72
N ARG A 396 17.46 -0.73 4.93
CA ARG A 396 16.62 0.05 4.01
C ARG A 396 15.36 0.47 4.74
N VAL A 397 15.24 1.76 5.02
CA VAL A 397 14.11 2.36 5.76
C VAL A 397 13.25 3.18 4.82
N TYR A 398 11.94 2.90 4.80
CA TYR A 398 10.99 3.63 3.93
C TYR A 398 10.90 5.13 4.30
N GLY A 399 10.78 5.44 5.59
CA GLY A 399 10.72 6.81 6.11
C GLY A 399 12.07 7.32 6.60
N LEU A 400 12.06 7.99 7.75
CA LEU A 400 13.25 8.50 8.43
C LEU A 400 13.63 7.60 9.61
N ALA A 401 14.91 7.62 9.98
CA ALA A 401 15.45 6.92 11.14
C ALA A 401 16.05 7.91 12.15
N ASN A 402 15.99 7.55 13.43
CA ASN A 402 16.49 8.40 14.50
C ASN A 402 18.02 8.48 14.44
N GLY A 403 18.60 9.67 14.64
CA GLY A 403 20.06 9.85 14.62
C GLY A 403 20.81 8.94 15.59
N ALA A 404 20.27 8.68 16.79
CA ALA A 404 20.89 7.76 17.74
C ALA A 404 20.82 6.29 17.29
N LEU A 405 19.85 5.93 16.44
CA LEU A 405 19.81 4.61 15.82
C LEU A 405 20.88 4.49 14.72
N HIS A 406 21.09 5.53 13.91
CA HIS A 406 22.19 5.58 12.93
C HIS A 406 23.54 5.34 13.61
N GLU A 407 23.86 6.09 14.65
CA GLU A 407 25.10 5.95 15.41
C GLU A 407 25.24 4.55 16.01
N ALA A 408 24.19 4.05 16.67
CA ALA A 408 24.23 2.75 17.35
C ALA A 408 24.38 1.55 16.39
N LEU A 409 23.81 1.63 15.18
CA LEU A 409 24.00 0.60 14.16
C LEU A 409 25.39 0.68 13.53
N TRP A 410 25.89 1.91 13.27
CA TRP A 410 27.24 2.12 12.74
C TRP A 410 28.32 1.48 13.63
N ASP A 411 28.21 1.70 14.94
CA ASP A 411 29.10 1.09 15.94
C ASP A 411 29.02 -0.44 16.01
N ARG A 412 27.99 -1.04 15.39
CA ARG A 412 27.70 -2.49 15.39
C ARG A 412 27.76 -3.11 14.00
N ASN A 413 28.57 -2.54 13.09
CA ASN A 413 28.75 -3.07 11.75
C ASN A 413 27.43 -3.10 10.93
N GLY A 414 26.61 -2.06 11.07
CA GLY A 414 25.42 -1.85 10.24
C GLY A 414 25.25 -0.37 9.86
N PHE A 415 24.44 -0.06 8.86
CA PHE A 415 24.16 1.32 8.46
C PHE A 415 22.77 1.46 7.86
N ILE A 416 22.21 2.67 7.91
CA ILE A 416 20.86 2.95 7.41
C ILE A 416 20.89 3.75 6.12
N ARG A 417 20.01 3.39 5.18
CA ARG A 417 19.57 4.24 4.07
C ARG A 417 18.09 4.54 4.24
N GLU A 418 17.81 5.80 4.56
CA GLU A 418 16.47 6.36 4.68
C GLU A 418 15.86 6.65 3.31
N ARG A 419 14.54 6.83 3.28
CA ARG A 419 13.77 7.08 2.04
C ARG A 419 14.10 6.04 0.97
N ALA A 420 14.26 4.79 1.40
CA ALA A 420 14.55 3.69 0.50
C ALA A 420 13.44 3.61 -0.55
N PRO A 421 13.79 3.60 -1.85
CA PRO A 421 12.81 3.60 -2.91
C PRO A 421 11.96 2.33 -2.87
N VAL A 422 10.69 2.51 -3.19
CA VAL A 422 9.78 1.42 -3.51
C VAL A 422 9.59 1.45 -5.03
N SER A 423 10.40 0.68 -5.74
CA SER A 423 10.15 0.38 -7.13
C SER A 423 9.95 -1.10 -7.28
N ALA A 424 8.96 -1.44 -8.08
CA ALA A 424 9.00 -2.72 -8.76
C ALA A 424 8.58 -2.42 -10.19
N SER A 425 8.99 -3.23 -11.13
CA SER A 425 8.35 -3.34 -12.43
C SER A 425 7.70 -4.72 -12.43
N LEU A 426 6.38 -4.83 -12.22
CA LEU A 426 5.71 -6.14 -12.21
C LEU A 426 5.26 -6.40 -13.64
N SER A 427 5.93 -7.36 -14.27
CA SER A 427 5.30 -8.18 -15.28
C SER A 427 4.83 -9.46 -14.57
N MET A 428 3.52 -9.63 -14.43
CA MET A 428 3.00 -10.97 -14.12
C MET A 428 2.84 -11.66 -15.47
N SER A 429 3.55 -12.77 -15.69
CA SER A 429 3.40 -13.56 -16.90
C SER A 429 1.93 -13.93 -17.08
N SER A 430 1.37 -13.59 -18.25
CA SER A 430 0.11 -14.18 -18.68
C SER A 430 0.44 -15.59 -19.17
N GLU A 431 0.06 -16.60 -18.40
CA GLU A 431 -0.12 -17.94 -18.98
C GLU A 431 -1.36 -17.96 -19.86
#